data_AF-W7BUS7-F1
#
_entry.id   AF-W7BUS7-F1
#
_cell.length_a   1.000
_cell.length_b   1.000
_cell.length_c   1.000
_cell.angle_alpha   90.00
_cell.angle_beta   90.00
_cell.angle_gamma   90.00
#
_symmetry.space_group_name_H-M   'P 1'
#
loop_
_entity.id
_entity.type
_entity.pdbx_description
1 polymer ?
#
loop_
_entity_poly.entity_id
_entity_poly.type
_entity_poly.pdbx_seq_one_letter_code
_entity_poly.pdbx_strand_id
1 'polypeptide(L)'
;MFWHWLWRFFVPLPYYVTRPGSADKLSPLVTVEGHPSNSEGVFRLVTIAMGQANIYSYLAAKVLPYQEIEKESDVRGENETDEEYNVRQLSLMNQSKNNAIQVAYKAAGQSVKIEYRGVYVLSVMPDAPAAKVLEAGDLITAIDGKSFESSAEFIDYVRSKKVGEKSRSKL
;
A
#
# COMPACT_ATOMS: atom_id res chain seq x y z
N MET A 1 19.42 -39.91 7.88
CA MET A 1 18.51 -39.53 6.77
C MET A 1 17.20 -38.95 7.32
N PHE A 2 17.27 -37.86 8.11
CA PHE A 2 16.08 -37.20 8.69
C PHE A 2 16.17 -35.66 8.73
N TRP A 3 17.32 -35.09 8.33
CA TRP A 3 17.57 -33.64 8.40
C TRP A 3 16.88 -32.84 7.28
N HIS A 4 16.48 -33.49 6.18
CA HIS A 4 15.85 -32.84 5.02
C HIS A 4 14.33 -32.60 5.17
N TRP A 5 13.70 -32.90 6.31
CA TRP A 5 12.29 -32.60 6.54
C TRP A 5 12.05 -31.37 7.42
N LEU A 6 13.04 -30.96 8.20
CA LEU A 6 12.93 -29.81 9.11
C LEU A 6 12.80 -28.47 8.37
N TRP A 7 13.43 -28.32 7.20
CA TRP A 7 13.33 -27.07 6.42
C TRP A 7 11.92 -26.78 5.89
N ARG A 8 11.11 -27.82 5.61
CA ARG A 8 9.75 -27.65 5.06
C ARG A 8 8.80 -26.94 6.03
N PHE A 9 9.09 -26.99 7.34
CA PHE A 9 8.33 -26.25 8.35
C PHE A 9 8.59 -24.73 8.32
N PHE A 10 9.70 -24.31 7.70
CA PHE A 10 10.06 -22.90 7.49
C PHE A 10 9.78 -22.43 6.06
N VAL A 11 9.30 -23.31 5.17
CA VAL A 11 8.91 -22.91 3.82
C VAL A 11 7.54 -22.22 3.89
N PRO A 12 7.42 -20.97 3.41
CA PRO A 12 6.13 -20.31 3.33
C PRO A 12 5.21 -21.05 2.36
N LEU A 13 3.94 -21.14 2.74
CA LEU A 13 2.85 -21.61 1.88
C LEU A 13 2.33 -20.43 1.05
N PRO A 14 1.73 -20.68 -0.14
CA PRO A 14 1.17 -19.63 -1.00
C PRO A 14 -0.17 -19.10 -0.47
N TYR A 15 -0.21 -18.75 0.81
CA TYR A 15 -1.37 -18.27 1.53
C TYR A 15 -0.95 -17.18 2.52
N TYR A 16 -1.88 -16.29 2.81
CA TYR A 16 -1.79 -15.33 3.91
C TYR A 16 -2.80 -15.70 4.99
N VAL A 17 -2.44 -15.43 6.25
CA VAL A 17 -3.36 -15.51 7.38
C VAL A 17 -3.57 -14.11 7.93
N THR A 18 -4.83 -13.71 8.07
CA THR A 18 -5.22 -12.49 8.78
C THR A 18 -5.83 -12.84 10.13
N ARG A 19 -5.62 -11.96 11.12
CA ARG A 19 -6.15 -12.11 12.48
C ARG A 19 -6.36 -10.76 13.15
N PRO A 20 -7.23 -10.65 14.16
CA PRO A 20 -7.35 -9.47 14.99
C PRO A 20 -5.99 -9.01 15.52
N GLY A 21 -5.72 -7.72 15.34
CA GLY A 21 -4.56 -7.04 15.90
C GLY A 21 -4.88 -6.35 17.22
N SER A 22 -4.16 -5.26 17.49
CA SER A 22 -4.35 -4.42 18.67
C SER A 22 -5.59 -3.53 18.57
N ALA A 23 -6.03 -3.02 19.72
CA ALA A 23 -7.11 -2.04 19.86
C ALA A 23 -6.63 -0.88 20.75
N ASP A 24 -5.76 -0.06 20.18
CA ASP A 24 -5.02 0.97 20.90
C ASP A 24 -5.85 2.24 21.08
N LYS A 25 -5.59 3.01 22.14
CA LYS A 25 -6.27 4.30 22.34
C LYS A 25 -5.81 5.29 21.28
N LEU A 26 -6.73 6.03 20.69
CA LEU A 26 -6.42 7.02 19.65
C LEU A 26 -5.88 8.34 20.24
N SER A 27 -6.28 8.69 21.46
CA SER A 27 -5.93 9.96 22.11
C SER A 27 -4.44 10.32 22.17
N PRO A 28 -3.47 9.39 22.35
CA PRO A 28 -2.04 9.75 22.27
C PRO A 28 -1.54 10.01 20.84
N LEU A 29 -2.29 9.61 19.81
CA LEU A 29 -1.87 9.71 18.40
C LEU A 29 -2.48 10.92 17.69
N VAL A 30 -3.63 11.42 18.15
CA VAL A 30 -4.36 12.52 17.53
C VAL A 30 -4.81 13.51 18.60
N THR A 31 -4.48 14.78 18.39
CA THR A 31 -4.90 15.88 19.26
C THR A 31 -5.40 17.03 18.39
N VAL A 32 -6.51 17.65 18.80
CA VAL A 32 -7.05 18.83 18.13
C VAL A 32 -6.75 20.04 19.01
N GLU A 33 -5.99 20.99 18.46
CA GLU A 33 -5.63 22.20 19.17
C GLU A 33 -6.88 23.01 19.56
N GLY A 34 -6.90 23.52 20.79
CA GLY A 34 -8.02 24.31 21.32
C GLY A 34 -9.32 23.53 21.60
N HIS A 35 -9.35 22.22 21.32
CA HIS A 35 -10.56 21.38 21.45
C HIS A 35 -10.25 20.11 22.25
N PRO A 36 -10.11 20.22 23.59
CA PRO A 36 -9.86 19.05 24.43
C PRO A 36 -11.04 18.07 24.36
N SER A 37 -10.72 16.78 24.25
CA SER A 37 -11.73 15.72 24.20
C SER A 37 -12.34 15.49 25.59
N ASN A 38 -13.57 15.96 25.80
CA ASN A 38 -14.32 15.79 27.06
C ASN A 38 -15.35 14.64 27.01
N SER A 39 -15.24 13.72 26.03
CA SER A 39 -16.20 12.61 25.92
C SER A 39 -15.93 11.51 26.95
N GLU A 40 -16.99 10.97 27.55
CA GLU A 40 -16.91 9.78 28.42
C GLU A 40 -16.44 8.53 27.66
N GLY A 41 -16.66 8.48 26.34
CA GLY A 41 -16.23 7.41 25.46
C GLY A 41 -14.76 7.52 25.03
N VAL A 42 -14.13 6.37 24.75
CA VAL A 42 -12.75 6.30 24.25
C VAL A 42 -12.75 5.77 22.81
N PHE A 43 -12.22 6.56 21.88
CA PHE A 43 -11.93 6.11 20.52
C PHE A 43 -10.72 5.18 20.49
N ARG A 44 -10.87 4.05 19.79
CA ARG A 44 -9.81 3.06 19.62
C ARG A 44 -9.44 2.89 18.16
N LEU A 45 -8.16 2.79 17.89
CA LEU A 45 -7.61 2.36 16.62
C LEU A 45 -7.49 0.84 16.66
N VAL A 46 -8.25 0.15 15.81
CA VAL A 46 -8.20 -1.30 15.67
C VAL A 46 -7.29 -1.66 14.51
N THR A 47 -6.50 -2.72 14.66
CA THR A 47 -5.62 -3.22 13.61
C THR A 47 -5.95 -4.66 13.25
N ILE A 48 -5.58 -5.07 12.04
CA ILE A 48 -5.61 -6.46 11.59
C ILE A 48 -4.16 -6.84 11.31
N ALA A 49 -3.69 -7.93 11.92
CA ALA A 49 -2.38 -8.47 11.63
C ALA A 49 -2.48 -9.44 10.47
N MET A 50 -1.62 -9.30 9.48
CA MET A 50 -1.55 -10.13 8.28
C MET A 50 -0.11 -10.63 8.11
N GLY A 51 0.05 -11.89 7.70
CA GLY A 51 1.37 -12.44 7.39
C GLY A 51 1.29 -13.70 6.53
N GLN A 52 2.37 -14.00 5.81
CA GLN A 52 2.45 -15.19 4.97
C GLN A 52 2.38 -16.45 5.85
N ALA A 53 1.61 -17.43 5.40
CA ALA A 53 1.33 -18.63 6.16
C ALA A 53 2.54 -19.58 6.11
N ASN A 54 2.91 -20.13 7.26
CA ASN A 54 3.67 -21.38 7.30
C ASN A 54 2.72 -22.54 7.66
N ILE A 55 3.24 -23.76 7.70
CA ILE A 55 2.44 -24.96 7.99
C ILE A 55 1.70 -24.83 9.34
N TYR A 56 2.35 -24.27 10.37
CA TYR A 56 1.76 -24.14 11.69
C TYR A 56 0.66 -23.07 11.72
N SER A 57 0.91 -21.88 11.16
CA SER A 57 -0.08 -20.81 11.15
C SER A 57 -1.29 -21.16 10.29
N TYR A 58 -1.09 -21.88 9.18
CA TYR A 58 -2.18 -22.38 8.34
C TYR A 58 -3.07 -23.38 9.09
N LEU A 59 -2.48 -24.34 9.81
CA LEU A 59 -3.26 -25.29 10.60
C LEU A 59 -3.94 -24.62 11.79
N ALA A 60 -3.25 -23.68 12.46
CA ALA A 60 -3.81 -22.92 13.57
C ALA A 60 -5.03 -22.09 13.13
N ALA A 61 -4.95 -21.45 11.97
CA ALA A 61 -6.04 -20.66 11.40
C ALA A 61 -7.29 -21.48 11.05
N LYS A 62 -7.17 -22.80 10.86
CA LYS A 62 -8.34 -23.68 10.64
C LYS A 62 -9.09 -24.07 11.90
N VAL A 63 -8.44 -23.96 13.06
CA VAL A 63 -9.00 -24.45 14.34
C VAL A 63 -9.32 -23.27 15.28
N LEU A 64 -8.50 -22.22 15.25
CA LEU A 64 -8.69 -21.04 16.07
C LEU A 64 -9.72 -20.10 15.43
N PRO A 65 -10.61 -19.49 16.23
CA PRO A 65 -11.60 -18.54 15.73
C PRO A 65 -10.95 -17.23 15.29
N TYR A 66 -11.68 -16.47 14.47
CA TYR A 66 -11.30 -15.12 14.01
C TYR A 66 -9.98 -15.09 13.24
N GLN A 67 -9.70 -16.12 12.45
CA GLN A 67 -8.59 -16.14 11.51
C GLN A 67 -9.12 -16.45 10.12
N GLU A 68 -8.62 -15.74 9.12
CA GLU A 68 -8.98 -15.98 7.73
C GLU A 68 -7.74 -16.37 6.95
N ILE A 69 -7.94 -17.28 6.00
CA ILE A 69 -6.87 -17.80 5.13
C ILE A 69 -7.20 -17.36 3.71
N GLU A 70 -6.30 -16.57 3.12
CA GLU A 70 -6.42 -16.07 1.76
C GLU A 70 -5.30 -16.65 0.90
N LYS A 71 -5.54 -16.86 -0.39
CA LYS A 71 -4.47 -17.27 -1.31
C LYS A 71 -3.56 -16.08 -1.55
N GLU A 72 -2.27 -16.34 -1.71
CA GLU A 72 -1.30 -15.29 -2.03
C GLU A 72 -1.67 -14.51 -3.31
N SER A 73 -2.21 -15.19 -4.32
CA SER A 73 -2.70 -14.59 -5.57
C SER A 73 -3.87 -13.62 -5.41
N ASP A 74 -4.62 -13.71 -4.31
CA ASP A 74 -5.77 -12.85 -4.04
C ASP A 74 -5.32 -11.58 -3.28
N VAL A 75 -4.14 -11.61 -2.66
CA VAL A 75 -3.57 -10.51 -1.85
C VAL A 75 -2.53 -9.72 -2.64
N ARG A 76 -1.71 -10.41 -3.43
CA ARG A 76 -0.57 -9.86 -4.17
C ARG A 76 -0.77 -9.98 -5.68
N GLY A 77 -0.27 -8.96 -6.39
CA GLY A 77 -0.16 -9.01 -7.84
C GLY A 77 0.80 -10.11 -8.30
N GLU A 78 0.62 -10.57 -9.54
CA GLU A 78 1.55 -11.51 -10.16
C GLU A 78 2.95 -10.89 -10.22
N ASN A 79 3.96 -11.62 -9.72
CA ASN A 79 5.36 -11.16 -9.61
C ASN A 79 5.58 -9.90 -8.76
N GLU A 80 4.60 -9.47 -7.96
CA GLU A 80 4.77 -8.35 -7.03
C GLU A 80 5.68 -8.75 -5.86
N THR A 81 6.74 -8.00 -5.61
CA THR A 81 7.65 -8.19 -4.47
C THR A 81 7.06 -7.71 -3.14
N ASP A 82 7.65 -8.09 -2.01
CA ASP A 82 7.13 -7.67 -0.68
C ASP A 82 7.24 -6.14 -0.51
N GLU A 83 8.28 -5.55 -1.09
CA GLU A 83 8.50 -4.10 -1.07
C GLU A 83 7.45 -3.37 -1.93
N GLU A 84 7.20 -3.83 -3.15
CA GLU A 84 6.14 -3.28 -4.02
C GLU A 84 4.76 -3.39 -3.37
N TYR A 85 4.46 -4.53 -2.74
CA TYR A 85 3.25 -4.71 -1.95
C TYR A 85 3.15 -3.65 -0.85
N ASN A 86 4.22 -3.46 -0.07
CA ASN A 86 4.25 -2.47 1.01
C ASN A 86 4.06 -1.03 0.48
N VAL A 87 4.76 -0.66 -0.60
CA VAL A 87 4.60 0.63 -1.29
C VAL A 87 3.15 0.85 -1.72
N ARG A 88 2.51 -0.18 -2.31
CA ARG A 88 1.10 -0.13 -2.71
C ARG A 88 0.18 0.06 -1.50
N GLN A 89 0.38 -0.68 -0.42
CA GLN A 89 -0.43 -0.56 0.80
C GLN A 89 -0.32 0.84 1.43
N LEU A 90 0.89 1.41 1.49
CA LEU A 90 1.11 2.77 1.99
C LEU A 90 0.46 3.81 1.08
N SER A 91 0.51 3.63 -0.24
CA SER A 91 -0.16 4.50 -1.21
C SER A 91 -1.68 4.51 -1.01
N LEU A 92 -2.30 3.32 -0.87
CA LEU A 92 -3.74 3.18 -0.61
C LEU A 92 -4.16 3.80 0.72
N MET A 93 -3.32 3.68 1.76
CA MET A 93 -3.55 4.34 3.04
C MET A 93 -3.51 5.87 2.90
N ASN A 94 -2.53 6.41 2.18
CA ASN A 94 -2.42 7.85 1.94
C ASN A 94 -3.60 8.38 1.12
N GLN A 95 -4.03 7.65 0.09
CA GLN A 95 -5.24 7.97 -0.66
C GLN A 95 -6.48 7.99 0.24
N SER A 96 -6.63 7.00 1.13
CA SER A 96 -7.73 6.96 2.09
C SER A 96 -7.74 8.17 3.02
N LYS A 97 -6.57 8.58 3.53
CA LYS A 97 -6.42 9.81 4.35
C LYS A 97 -6.83 11.05 3.56
N ASN A 98 -6.36 11.20 2.33
CA ASN A 98 -6.69 12.34 1.47
C ASN A 98 -8.19 12.41 1.16
N ASN A 99 -8.82 11.26 0.88
CA ASN A 99 -10.27 11.18 0.68
C ASN A 99 -11.05 11.55 1.94
N ALA A 100 -10.62 11.08 3.12
CA ALA A 100 -11.23 11.44 4.39
C ALA A 100 -11.15 12.95 4.67
N ILE A 101 -9.99 13.58 4.39
CA ILE A 101 -9.82 15.03 4.47
C ILE A 101 -10.79 15.73 3.52
N GLN A 102 -10.88 15.30 2.26
CA GLN A 102 -11.80 15.90 1.29
C GLN A 102 -13.27 15.83 1.74
N VAL A 103 -13.70 14.66 2.22
CA VAL A 103 -15.07 14.46 2.74
C VAL A 103 -15.33 15.32 3.98
N ALA A 104 -14.36 15.42 4.90
CA ALA A 104 -14.48 16.23 6.11
C ALA A 104 -14.60 17.73 5.78
N TYR A 105 -13.78 18.25 4.88
CA TYR A 105 -13.87 19.65 4.43
C TYR A 105 -15.19 19.93 3.73
N LYS A 106 -15.64 19.01 2.86
CA LYS A 106 -16.95 19.12 2.20
C LYS A 106 -18.09 19.16 3.21
N ALA A 107 -18.07 18.29 4.23
CA ALA A 107 -19.05 18.30 5.31
C ALA A 107 -19.03 19.59 6.15
N ALA A 108 -17.85 20.21 6.29
CA ALA A 108 -17.67 21.49 6.97
C ALA A 108 -18.01 22.72 6.09
N GLY A 109 -18.41 22.53 4.83
CA GLY A 109 -18.66 23.62 3.89
C GLY A 109 -17.40 24.39 3.47
N GLN A 110 -16.21 23.78 3.64
CA GLN A 110 -14.93 24.38 3.33
C GLN A 110 -14.43 23.94 1.94
N SER A 111 -13.74 24.83 1.24
CA SER A 111 -13.12 24.49 -0.05
C SER A 111 -11.87 23.62 0.14
N VAL A 112 -11.65 22.67 -0.76
CA VAL A 112 -10.42 21.86 -0.81
C VAL A 112 -9.62 22.23 -2.05
N LYS A 113 -8.32 22.49 -1.87
CA LYS A 113 -7.36 22.63 -2.97
C LYS A 113 -6.65 21.29 -3.19
N ILE A 114 -6.77 20.74 -4.40
CA ILE A 114 -6.03 19.53 -4.80
C ILE A 114 -4.74 19.98 -5.47
N GLU A 115 -3.61 19.46 -4.99
CA GLU A 115 -2.29 19.70 -5.56
C GLU A 115 -1.78 18.39 -6.18
N TYR A 116 -1.50 18.43 -7.49
CA TYR A 116 -0.85 17.32 -8.17
C TYR A 116 0.66 17.42 -7.98
N ARG A 117 1.27 16.32 -7.49
CA ARG A 117 2.71 16.27 -7.17
C ARG A 117 3.52 15.36 -8.09
N GLY A 118 2.87 14.59 -8.98
CA GLY A 118 3.52 13.64 -9.86
C GLY A 118 2.83 12.27 -9.90
N VAL A 119 3.48 11.30 -10.54
CA VAL A 119 3.02 9.91 -10.63
C VAL A 119 3.86 9.03 -9.72
N TYR A 120 3.20 8.33 -8.80
CA TYR A 120 3.87 7.42 -7.87
C TYR A 120 4.04 6.03 -8.48
N VAL A 121 5.24 5.48 -8.44
CA VAL A 121 5.60 4.17 -8.98
C VAL A 121 5.25 3.10 -7.95
N LEU A 122 4.29 2.23 -8.28
CA LEU A 122 3.85 1.16 -7.38
C LEU A 122 4.60 -0.15 -7.60
N SER A 123 4.95 -0.46 -8.85
CA SER A 123 5.71 -1.64 -9.22
C SER A 123 6.44 -1.42 -10.54
N VAL A 124 7.48 -2.21 -10.79
CA VAL A 124 8.25 -2.16 -12.03
C VAL A 124 8.45 -3.57 -12.57
N MET A 125 8.03 -3.79 -13.82
CA MET A 125 8.21 -5.09 -14.46
C MET A 125 9.71 -5.41 -14.59
N PRO A 126 10.19 -6.59 -14.14
CA PRO A 126 11.62 -6.93 -14.12
C PRO A 126 12.30 -6.83 -15.49
N ASP A 127 11.59 -7.20 -16.55
CA ASP A 127 12.12 -7.22 -17.92
C ASP A 127 12.00 -5.85 -18.63
N ALA A 128 11.37 -4.86 -18.00
CA ALA A 128 11.23 -3.54 -18.60
C ALA A 128 12.54 -2.73 -18.49
N PRO A 129 12.88 -1.90 -19.50
CA PRO A 129 14.04 -1.00 -19.40
C PRO A 129 14.00 -0.07 -18.18
N ALA A 130 12.81 0.23 -17.69
CA ALA A 130 12.57 1.04 -16.50
C ALA A 130 13.15 0.42 -15.21
N ALA A 131 13.23 -0.91 -15.09
CA ALA A 131 13.75 -1.59 -13.90
C ALA A 131 15.23 -1.27 -13.59
N LYS A 132 15.95 -0.64 -14.54
CA LYS A 132 17.34 -0.20 -14.35
C LYS A 132 17.46 1.18 -13.71
N VAL A 133 16.36 1.94 -13.64
CA VAL A 133 16.36 3.37 -13.30
C VAL A 133 15.21 3.81 -12.40
N LEU A 134 14.15 3.01 -12.31
CA LEU A 134 12.99 3.24 -11.45
C LEU A 134 12.86 2.11 -10.45
N GLU A 135 12.43 2.46 -9.25
CA GLU A 135 12.11 1.54 -8.17
C GLU A 135 10.70 1.83 -7.61
N ALA A 136 10.12 0.84 -6.95
CA ALA A 136 8.85 1.04 -6.27
C ALA A 136 9.00 2.08 -5.17
N GLY A 137 8.07 3.03 -5.11
CA GLY A 137 8.11 4.16 -4.18
C GLY A 137 8.65 5.45 -4.78
N ASP A 138 9.18 5.42 -6.01
CA ASP A 138 9.56 6.62 -6.74
C ASP A 138 8.35 7.53 -7.02
N LEU A 139 8.56 8.85 -6.97
CA LEU A 139 7.58 9.84 -7.42
C LEU A 139 8.13 10.53 -8.67
N ILE A 140 7.55 10.26 -9.83
CA ILE A 140 7.93 10.91 -11.08
C ILE A 140 7.27 12.29 -11.14
N THR A 141 8.09 13.34 -11.05
CA THR A 141 7.64 14.74 -11.10
C THR A 141 7.64 15.32 -12.51
N ALA A 142 8.47 14.78 -13.41
CA ALA A 142 8.51 15.18 -14.81
C ALA A 142 9.03 14.05 -15.72
N ILE A 143 8.70 14.11 -17.01
CA ILE A 143 9.31 13.27 -18.04
C ILE A 143 9.66 14.11 -19.27
N ASP A 144 10.86 13.94 -19.81
CA ASP A 144 11.40 14.71 -20.93
C ASP A 144 11.34 16.23 -20.72
N GLY A 145 11.51 16.67 -19.46
CA GLY A 145 11.43 18.07 -19.07
C GLY A 145 10.02 18.65 -19.01
N LYS A 146 8.97 17.83 -19.23
CA LYS A 146 7.57 18.23 -19.09
C LYS A 146 7.02 17.83 -17.73
N SER A 147 6.38 18.77 -17.06
CA SER A 147 5.53 18.54 -15.90
C SER A 147 4.08 18.37 -16.35
N PHE A 148 3.26 17.75 -15.51
CA PHE A 148 1.85 17.46 -15.78
C PHE A 148 1.01 17.99 -14.63
N GLU A 149 -0.27 18.22 -14.88
CA GLU A 149 -1.24 18.62 -13.84
C GLU A 149 -2.08 17.44 -13.36
N SER A 150 -1.97 16.28 -14.01
CA SER A 150 -2.69 15.07 -13.62
C SER A 150 -2.00 13.79 -14.08
N SER A 151 -2.31 12.67 -13.43
CA SER A 151 -1.88 11.35 -13.87
C SER A 151 -2.42 10.97 -15.24
N ALA A 152 -3.62 11.46 -15.60
CA ALA A 152 -4.22 11.19 -16.91
C ALA A 152 -3.39 11.82 -18.03
N GLU A 153 -3.00 13.09 -17.88
CA GLU A 153 -2.15 13.80 -18.83
C GLU A 153 -0.77 13.14 -18.98
N PHE A 154 -0.17 12.72 -17.86
CA PHE A 154 1.08 11.95 -17.86
C PHE A 154 0.93 10.64 -18.66
N ILE A 155 -0.13 9.88 -18.40
CA ILE A 155 -0.40 8.60 -19.09
C ILE A 155 -0.59 8.85 -20.60
N ASP A 156 -1.35 9.87 -20.98
CA ASP A 156 -1.59 10.21 -22.38
C ASP A 156 -0.31 10.62 -23.09
N TYR A 157 0.57 11.37 -22.42
CA TYR A 157 1.89 11.70 -22.95
C TYR A 157 2.75 10.45 -23.17
N VAL A 158 2.85 9.56 -22.18
CA VAL A 158 3.64 8.32 -22.32
C VAL A 158 3.07 7.44 -23.43
N ARG A 159 1.74 7.34 -23.57
CA ARG A 159 1.08 6.59 -24.64
C ARG A 159 1.35 7.15 -26.03
N SER A 160 1.61 8.45 -26.16
CA SER A 160 1.94 9.09 -27.43
C SER A 160 3.35 8.76 -27.95
N LYS A 161 4.21 8.19 -27.09
CA LYS A 161 5.59 7.82 -27.43
C LYS A 161 5.66 6.60 -28.33
N LYS A 162 6.64 6.57 -29.22
CA LYS A 162 6.87 5.41 -30.09
C LYS A 162 7.64 4.32 -29.35
N VAL A 163 7.36 3.06 -29.70
CA VAL A 163 8.14 1.92 -29.21
C VAL A 163 9.61 2.11 -29.58
N GLY A 164 10.50 2.00 -28.59
CA GLY A 164 11.94 2.21 -28.75
C GLY A 164 12.42 3.65 -28.59
N GLU A 165 11.52 4.62 -28.43
CA GLU A 165 11.88 6.01 -28.11
C GLU A 165 12.39 6.10 -26.66
N LYS A 166 13.54 6.76 -26.47
CA LYS A 166 14.10 6.99 -25.13
C LYS A 166 13.40 8.18 -24.48
N SER A 167 13.03 8.02 -23.21
CA SER A 167 12.48 9.09 -22.38
C SER A 167 13.29 9.20 -21.09
N ARG A 168 13.36 10.40 -20.50
CA ARG A 168 14.07 10.68 -19.25
C ARG A 168 13.10 11.18 -18.19
N SER A 169 12.89 10.39 -17.15
CA SER A 169 12.13 10.80 -15.97
C SER A 169 12.98 11.68 -15.04
N LYS A 170 12.29 12.54 -14.30
CA LYS A 170 12.80 13.20 -13.10
C LYS A 170 11.99 12.68 -11.93
N LEU A 171 12.71 12.20 -10.92
CA LEU A 171 12.18 11.83 -9.61
C LEU A 171 12.04 13.12 -8.80
#